data_AF-A0AAD9F5R8-F1
#
_entry.id   AF-A0AAD9F5R8-F1
#
_cell.length_a   1.000
_cell.length_b   1.000
_cell.length_c   1.000
_cell.angle_alpha   90.00
_cell.angle_beta   90.00
_cell.angle_gamma   90.00
#
_symmetry.space_group_name_H-M   'P 1'
#
loop_
_entity.id
_entity.type
_entity.pdbx_description
1 polymer ?
#
loop_
_entity_poly.entity_id
_entity_poly.type
_entity_poly.pdbx_seq_one_letter_code
_entity_poly.pdbx_strand_id
1 'polypeptide(L)'
;MAKVAPKEKQEKKERKEKKLKEKEEKEKEKEKEEKEKEKKAKDEAPKRACLEELQSDYLYFWFFVDFLCDLLYIADMIFRTRTGYLEQGLLVKDVPKLRERYMVSLQFKLDMVSMIPTDFLYFIFGLKYPEIRLNKLLRFNRMLEFFQRTETRTNYPNALRISNLVMYIVIIIHWNACLYYSFSKAIGFGADRFVYPDPANPEFGRLIRKYAYSMYWSTLTLTTIGETPPPVENSEYFFVVTDFLVGVLIFATIVGNVGSMITNMNAARANFQARIDAIKQYMTFRKVTKELEKRVIKWFDFLWTNKKAVDEREVLKYLPDKLRAEIAINVHLDTLKKVRIFADCEAGLLVELVLKLQPQVYSPGDYICKKGDIGREMYIIKEGKLAVVADDGIKQFVVLSDGSYFGEISILAIKGSKAGNRRTATSGASDDLMEALTEYPDAKALLEEKGRQILMKDGLLDLEVAAQGPDPKEMEEKVERMTTSLDALQTRYARLLAEHEAMQSKLKHRVHRLESKLVTTERTTEEEGAGTA
;
A
#
# COMPACT_ATOMS: atom_id res chain seq x y z
N MET A 1 -3.19 8.86 -72.32
CA MET A 1 -3.21 9.22 -70.88
C MET A 1 -4.53 8.81 -70.21
N ALA A 2 -4.83 7.51 -70.14
CA ALA A 2 -6.03 7.03 -69.46
C ALA A 2 -5.82 5.56 -69.09
N LYS A 3 -5.60 5.24 -67.79
CA LYS A 3 -5.73 3.92 -67.14
C LYS A 3 -5.13 3.91 -65.73
N VAL A 4 -5.70 4.66 -64.77
CA VAL A 4 -5.42 4.44 -63.31
C VAL A 4 -6.67 4.59 -62.42
N ALA A 5 -7.81 5.06 -62.92
CA ALA A 5 -8.98 5.38 -62.10
C ALA A 5 -9.83 4.22 -61.49
N PRO A 6 -9.81 2.94 -61.93
CA PRO A 6 -10.75 1.94 -61.39
C PRO A 6 -10.34 1.37 -60.01
N LYS A 7 -9.04 1.15 -59.77
CA LYS A 7 -8.55 0.49 -58.54
C LYS A 7 -8.74 1.38 -57.30
N GLU A 8 -8.47 2.67 -57.42
CA GLU A 8 -8.55 3.60 -56.28
C GLU A 8 -9.99 3.83 -55.80
N LYS A 9 -10.99 3.75 -56.71
CA LYS A 9 -12.41 3.82 -56.36
C LYS A 9 -12.89 2.55 -55.66
N GLN A 10 -12.39 1.39 -56.07
CA GLN A 10 -12.75 0.10 -55.48
C GLN A 10 -12.16 -0.03 -54.07
N GLU A 11 -10.91 0.39 -53.88
CA GLU A 11 -10.22 0.39 -52.59
C GLU A 11 -10.83 1.39 -51.59
N LYS A 12 -11.29 2.56 -52.07
CA LYS A 12 -12.07 3.52 -51.25
C LYS A 12 -13.44 2.97 -50.84
N LYS A 13 -14.09 2.17 -51.68
CA LYS A 13 -15.37 1.54 -51.37
C LYS A 13 -15.22 0.44 -50.32
N GLU A 14 -14.22 -0.41 -50.46
CA GLU A 14 -13.89 -1.45 -49.46
C GLU A 14 -13.48 -0.85 -48.12
N ARG A 15 -12.67 0.23 -48.10
CA ARG A 15 -12.34 0.95 -46.87
C ARG A 15 -13.57 1.56 -46.18
N LYS A 16 -14.57 2.02 -46.93
CA LYS A 16 -15.80 2.57 -46.36
C LYS A 16 -16.68 1.47 -45.77
N GLU A 17 -16.84 0.34 -46.44
CA GLU A 17 -17.58 -0.82 -45.91
C GLU A 17 -16.92 -1.39 -44.66
N LYS A 18 -15.59 -1.48 -44.64
CA LYS A 18 -14.84 -1.97 -43.47
C LYS A 18 -15.02 -1.06 -42.25
N LYS A 19 -15.01 0.27 -42.46
CA LYS A 19 -15.30 1.25 -41.41
C LYS A 19 -16.75 1.22 -40.92
N LEU A 20 -17.70 0.91 -41.79
CA LEU A 20 -19.11 0.78 -41.40
C LEU A 20 -19.32 -0.46 -40.53
N LYS A 21 -18.71 -1.58 -40.91
CA LYS A 21 -18.75 -2.84 -40.13
C LYS A 21 -18.08 -2.70 -38.75
N GLU A 22 -16.92 -2.05 -38.68
CA GLU A 22 -16.28 -1.75 -37.38
C GLU A 22 -17.13 -0.85 -36.49
N LYS A 23 -17.92 0.07 -37.08
CA LYS A 23 -18.79 0.96 -36.31
C LYS A 23 -20.02 0.22 -35.77
N GLU A 24 -20.62 -0.66 -36.58
CA GLU A 24 -21.71 -1.54 -36.13
C GLU A 24 -21.25 -2.55 -35.08
N GLU A 25 -20.04 -3.10 -35.18
CA GLU A 25 -19.47 -3.98 -34.15
C GLU A 25 -19.25 -3.23 -32.83
N LYS A 26 -18.72 -2.00 -32.88
CA LYS A 26 -18.53 -1.16 -31.69
C LYS A 26 -19.85 -0.71 -31.05
N GLU A 27 -20.89 -0.48 -31.84
CA GLU A 27 -22.23 -0.20 -31.31
C GLU A 27 -22.85 -1.45 -30.68
N LYS A 28 -22.70 -2.63 -31.30
CA LYS A 28 -23.15 -3.91 -30.73
C LYS A 28 -22.37 -4.31 -29.48
N GLU A 29 -21.08 -4.01 -29.40
CA GLU A 29 -20.27 -4.19 -28.18
C GLU A 29 -20.67 -3.23 -27.07
N LYS A 30 -20.96 -1.96 -27.39
CA LYS A 30 -21.48 -1.00 -26.41
C LYS A 30 -22.86 -1.38 -25.90
N GLU A 31 -23.75 -1.83 -26.78
CA GLU A 31 -25.09 -2.28 -26.42
C GLU A 31 -25.05 -3.61 -25.64
N LYS A 32 -24.08 -4.49 -25.93
CA LYS A 32 -23.77 -5.66 -25.10
C LYS A 32 -23.19 -5.27 -23.75
N GLU A 33 -22.25 -4.33 -23.67
CA GLU A 33 -21.72 -3.83 -22.40
C GLU A 33 -22.79 -3.13 -21.56
N GLU A 34 -23.72 -2.37 -22.17
CA GLU A 34 -24.86 -1.77 -21.49
C GLU A 34 -25.82 -2.85 -20.98
N LYS A 35 -26.18 -3.83 -21.80
CA LYS A 35 -27.03 -4.96 -21.40
C LYS A 35 -26.35 -5.87 -20.38
N GLU A 36 -25.02 -5.98 -20.37
CA GLU A 36 -24.24 -6.75 -19.39
C GLU A 36 -24.05 -5.96 -18.07
N LYS A 37 -23.97 -4.62 -18.13
CA LYS A 37 -24.04 -3.73 -16.95
C LYS A 37 -25.45 -3.71 -16.35
N GLU A 38 -26.49 -3.81 -17.17
CA GLU A 38 -27.90 -3.94 -16.75
C GLU A 38 -28.21 -5.34 -16.18
N LYS A 39 -27.48 -6.38 -16.60
CA LYS A 39 -27.56 -7.74 -16.04
C LYS A 39 -26.78 -7.93 -14.73
N LYS A 40 -25.76 -7.10 -14.47
CA LYS A 40 -24.89 -7.14 -13.26
C LYS A 40 -25.38 -6.24 -12.11
N ALA A 41 -26.54 -5.59 -12.23
CA ALA A 41 -27.05 -4.62 -11.25
C ALA A 41 -28.28 -5.10 -10.47
N LYS A 42 -28.41 -6.40 -10.20
CA LYS A 42 -29.61 -7.01 -9.60
C LYS A 42 -29.43 -7.40 -8.13
N ASP A 43 -28.59 -6.65 -7.40
CA ASP A 43 -28.06 -7.07 -6.12
C ASP A 43 -28.76 -6.49 -4.89
N GLU A 44 -29.89 -7.10 -4.47
CA GLU A 44 -30.39 -7.24 -3.06
C GLU A 44 -31.92 -7.42 -2.92
N ALA A 45 -32.70 -7.28 -4.00
CA ALA A 45 -34.16 -7.48 -4.00
C ALA A 45 -34.75 -8.92 -3.97
N PRO A 46 -34.02 -10.07 -4.06
CA PRO A 46 -34.68 -11.33 -4.44
C PRO A 46 -35.62 -11.95 -3.38
N LYS A 47 -35.31 -11.88 -2.07
CA LYS A 47 -36.10 -12.61 -1.04
C LYS A 47 -37.57 -12.20 -1.06
N ARG A 48 -37.80 -10.89 -1.03
CA ARG A 48 -39.14 -10.29 -0.95
C ARG A 48 -39.91 -10.44 -2.26
N ALA A 49 -39.21 -10.39 -3.40
CA ALA A 49 -39.78 -10.60 -4.73
C ALA A 49 -40.21 -12.05 -4.97
N CYS A 50 -39.44 -13.02 -4.48
CA CYS A 50 -39.72 -14.42 -4.74
C CYS A 50 -40.64 -15.06 -3.68
N LEU A 51 -40.63 -14.58 -2.43
CA LEU A 51 -41.44 -15.10 -1.32
C LEU A 51 -42.52 -14.09 -0.90
N GLU A 52 -43.67 -14.13 -1.58
CA GLU A 52 -44.78 -13.19 -1.39
C GLU A 52 -45.35 -13.15 0.04
N GLU A 53 -45.31 -14.28 0.76
CA GLU A 53 -45.75 -14.39 2.16
C GLU A 53 -44.98 -13.42 3.08
N LEU A 54 -43.69 -13.20 2.79
CA LEU A 54 -42.87 -12.28 3.57
C LEU A 54 -43.31 -10.82 3.40
N GLN A 55 -43.86 -10.49 2.23
CA GLN A 55 -44.39 -9.17 1.90
C GLN A 55 -45.79 -8.96 2.50
N SER A 56 -46.66 -9.96 2.43
CA SER A 56 -48.03 -9.86 2.95
C SER A 56 -48.08 -9.83 4.47
N ASP A 57 -47.29 -10.67 5.14
CA ASP A 57 -47.42 -10.90 6.59
C ASP A 57 -46.79 -9.76 7.41
N TYR A 58 -45.81 -9.06 6.84
CA TYR A 58 -45.03 -8.00 7.50
C TYR A 58 -45.04 -6.67 6.73
N LEU A 59 -46.13 -6.37 6.03
CA LEU A 59 -46.23 -5.23 5.11
C LEU A 59 -45.84 -3.88 5.74
N TYR A 60 -46.38 -3.56 6.93
CA TYR A 60 -46.10 -2.30 7.63
C TYR A 60 -44.64 -2.17 8.06
N PHE A 61 -44.03 -3.28 8.50
CA PHE A 61 -42.62 -3.30 8.89
C PHE A 61 -41.73 -3.02 7.69
N TRP A 62 -42.00 -3.65 6.55
CA TRP A 62 -41.23 -3.41 5.33
C TRP A 62 -41.36 -1.97 4.82
N PHE A 63 -42.56 -1.38 4.84
CA PHE A 63 -42.72 0.03 4.48
C PHE A 63 -41.92 0.96 5.38
N PHE A 64 -41.90 0.68 6.70
CA PHE A 64 -41.09 1.46 7.64
C PHE A 64 -39.59 1.35 7.33
N VAL A 65 -39.07 0.13 7.13
CA VAL A 65 -37.65 -0.09 6.82
C VAL A 65 -37.29 0.54 5.48
N ASP A 66 -38.12 0.39 4.46
CA ASP A 66 -37.89 0.98 3.15
C ASP A 66 -37.83 2.51 3.21
N PHE A 67 -38.78 3.13 3.93
CA PHE A 67 -38.81 4.59 4.11
C PHE A 67 -37.59 5.08 4.89
N LEU A 68 -37.17 4.34 5.93
CA LEU A 68 -35.96 4.65 6.69
C LEU A 68 -34.72 4.59 5.79
N CYS A 69 -34.59 3.57 4.94
CA CYS A 69 -33.50 3.44 3.98
C CYS A 69 -33.48 4.60 2.98
N ASP A 70 -34.64 4.99 2.44
CA ASP A 70 -34.77 6.14 1.54
C ASP A 70 -34.37 7.46 2.22
N LEU A 71 -34.74 7.65 3.49
CA LEU A 71 -34.30 8.80 4.28
C LEU A 71 -32.78 8.83 4.48
N LEU A 72 -32.17 7.68 4.79
CA LEU A 72 -30.71 7.57 4.90
C LEU A 72 -30.02 7.86 3.56
N TYR A 73 -30.61 7.43 2.45
CA TYR A 73 -30.09 7.70 1.12
C TYR A 73 -30.14 9.17 0.71
N ILE A 74 -31.21 9.88 1.09
CA ILE A 74 -31.31 11.34 0.92
C ILE A 74 -30.26 12.03 1.80
N ALA A 75 -30.10 11.61 3.06
CA ALA A 75 -29.09 12.14 3.95
C ALA A 75 -27.66 11.95 3.38
N ASP A 76 -27.34 10.77 2.83
CA ASP A 76 -26.05 10.51 2.16
C ASP A 76 -25.78 11.48 1.00
N MET A 77 -26.79 11.75 0.16
CA MET A 77 -26.66 12.73 -0.94
C MET A 77 -26.38 14.14 -0.39
N ILE A 78 -27.04 14.54 0.69
CA ILE A 78 -26.79 15.83 1.35
C ILE A 78 -25.35 15.89 1.86
N PHE A 79 -24.86 14.85 2.53
CA PHE A 79 -23.46 14.80 3.00
C PHE A 79 -22.45 14.84 1.84
N ARG A 80 -22.77 14.24 0.69
CA ARG A 80 -21.92 14.25 -0.50
C ARG A 80 -21.74 15.63 -1.10
N THR A 81 -22.76 16.49 -1.05
CA THR A 81 -22.60 17.90 -1.46
C THR A 81 -21.55 18.66 -0.66
N ARG A 82 -21.16 18.14 0.52
CA ARG A 82 -20.16 18.73 1.43
C ARG A 82 -18.90 17.86 1.62
N THR A 83 -18.76 16.79 0.84
CA THR A 83 -17.59 15.91 0.96
C THR A 83 -16.40 16.52 0.20
N GLY A 84 -15.33 16.83 0.93
CA GLY A 84 -14.10 17.40 0.35
C GLY A 84 -13.40 16.43 -0.60
N TYR A 85 -12.75 16.97 -1.63
CA TYR A 85 -11.92 16.21 -2.55
C TYR A 85 -10.50 16.80 -2.60
N LEU A 86 -9.53 15.99 -3.03
CA LEU A 86 -8.15 16.41 -3.21
C LEU A 86 -7.97 16.99 -4.62
N GLU A 87 -7.49 18.22 -4.70
CA GLU A 87 -7.07 18.88 -5.94
C GLU A 87 -5.62 19.29 -5.80
N GLN A 88 -4.73 18.73 -6.63
CA GLN A 88 -3.28 18.98 -6.56
C GLN A 88 -2.67 18.72 -5.16
N GLY A 89 -3.23 17.76 -4.41
CA GLY A 89 -2.79 17.43 -3.05
C GLY A 89 -3.35 18.33 -1.94
N LEU A 90 -4.11 19.37 -2.27
CA LEU A 90 -4.80 20.21 -1.30
C LEU A 90 -6.26 19.76 -1.16
N LEU A 91 -6.74 19.70 0.08
CA LEU A 91 -8.12 19.37 0.38
C LEU A 91 -9.02 20.58 0.13
N VAL A 92 -9.78 20.55 -0.96
CA VAL A 92 -10.76 21.58 -1.29
C VAL A 92 -11.98 21.41 -0.38
N LYS A 93 -12.38 22.49 0.31
CA LYS A 93 -13.54 22.52 1.23
C LYS A 93 -14.62 23.54 0.82
N ASP A 94 -14.41 24.27 -0.27
CA ASP A 94 -15.33 25.29 -0.77
C ASP A 94 -16.69 24.67 -1.17
N VAL A 95 -17.72 24.91 -0.36
CA VAL A 95 -19.08 24.37 -0.57
C VAL A 95 -19.62 24.51 -2.01
N PRO A 96 -19.52 25.67 -2.70
CA PRO A 96 -20.04 25.78 -4.06
C PRO A 96 -19.31 24.85 -5.05
N LYS A 97 -17.98 24.74 -4.94
CA LYS A 97 -17.17 23.85 -5.80
C LYS A 97 -17.46 22.38 -5.54
N LEU A 98 -17.64 22.00 -4.27
CA LEU A 98 -18.01 20.62 -3.89
C LEU A 98 -19.36 20.23 -4.51
N ARG A 99 -20.35 21.12 -4.41
CA ARG A 99 -21.69 20.88 -4.94
C ARG A 99 -21.69 20.78 -6.46
N GLU A 100 -21.04 21.70 -7.16
CA GLU A 100 -20.95 21.69 -8.62
C GLU A 100 -20.31 20.40 -9.13
N ARG A 101 -19.17 20.02 -8.55
CA ARG A 101 -18.47 18.77 -8.90
C ARG A 101 -19.36 17.55 -8.70
N TYR A 102 -20.08 17.47 -7.58
CA TYR A 102 -20.99 16.36 -7.33
C TYR A 102 -22.14 16.34 -8.34
N MET A 103 -22.79 17.49 -8.61
CA MET A 103 -23.93 17.58 -9.53
C MET A 103 -23.58 17.20 -10.98
N VAL A 104 -22.34 17.46 -11.43
CA VAL A 104 -21.86 17.06 -12.76
C VAL A 104 -21.47 15.58 -12.83
N SER A 105 -21.15 14.97 -11.68
CA SER A 105 -20.66 13.58 -11.61
C SER A 105 -21.70 12.55 -12.07
N LEU A 106 -21.23 11.46 -12.67
CA LEU A 106 -22.08 10.30 -12.99
C LEU A 106 -22.74 9.73 -11.73
N GLN A 107 -22.05 9.83 -10.58
CA GLN A 107 -22.56 9.35 -9.30
C GLN A 107 -23.84 10.06 -8.89
N PHE A 108 -23.91 11.39 -9.03
CA PHE A 108 -25.14 12.13 -8.74
C PHE A 108 -26.30 11.71 -9.66
N LYS A 109 -26.03 11.45 -10.94
CA LYS A 109 -27.06 10.95 -11.88
C LYS A 109 -27.62 9.61 -11.43
N LEU A 110 -26.76 8.66 -11.03
CA LEU A 110 -27.18 7.37 -10.49
C LEU A 110 -27.93 7.52 -9.16
N ASP A 111 -27.45 8.39 -8.28
CA ASP A 111 -28.10 8.69 -7.00
C ASP A 111 -29.51 9.27 -7.21
N MET A 112 -29.69 10.15 -8.20
CA MET A 112 -31.00 10.69 -8.57
C MET A 112 -31.95 9.63 -9.12
N VAL A 113 -31.50 8.78 -10.05
CA VAL A 113 -32.35 7.71 -10.62
C VAL A 113 -32.74 6.70 -9.54
N SER A 114 -31.85 6.40 -8.60
CA SER A 114 -32.16 5.54 -7.45
C SER A 114 -33.21 6.13 -6.49
N MET A 115 -33.38 7.45 -6.47
CA MET A 115 -34.33 8.14 -5.60
C MET A 115 -35.70 8.36 -6.25
N ILE A 116 -35.89 7.99 -7.53
CA ILE A 116 -37.21 8.04 -8.16
C ILE A 116 -38.18 7.19 -7.30
N PRO A 117 -39.30 7.76 -6.83
CA PRO A 117 -40.24 7.07 -5.97
C PRO A 117 -41.10 6.11 -6.79
N THR A 118 -40.49 5.03 -7.27
CA THR A 118 -41.17 3.98 -8.04
C THR A 118 -42.27 3.30 -7.23
N ASP A 119 -42.28 3.46 -5.90
CA ASP A 119 -43.33 2.99 -5.00
C ASP A 119 -44.73 3.49 -5.35
N PHE A 120 -44.87 4.65 -6.00
CA PHE A 120 -46.18 5.09 -6.47
C PHE A 120 -46.79 4.13 -7.50
N LEU A 121 -45.97 3.30 -8.15
CA LEU A 121 -46.45 2.26 -9.05
C LEU A 121 -47.14 1.10 -8.32
N TYR A 122 -46.99 0.96 -6.99
CA TYR A 122 -47.80 0.01 -6.21
C TYR A 122 -49.30 0.30 -6.29
N PHE A 123 -49.71 1.56 -6.51
CA PHE A 123 -51.12 1.92 -6.70
C PHE A 123 -51.69 1.40 -8.04
N ILE A 124 -50.84 1.15 -9.03
CA ILE A 124 -51.23 0.71 -10.37
C ILE A 124 -51.10 -0.82 -10.50
N PHE A 125 -49.95 -1.38 -10.11
CA PHE A 125 -49.66 -2.82 -10.28
C PHE A 125 -50.03 -3.67 -9.06
N GLY A 126 -50.34 -3.04 -7.92
CA GLY A 126 -50.70 -3.71 -6.68
C GLY A 126 -49.50 -4.03 -5.78
N LEU A 127 -49.78 -4.33 -4.50
CA LEU A 127 -48.80 -4.49 -3.41
C LEU A 127 -47.96 -5.78 -3.49
N LYS A 128 -48.25 -6.65 -4.46
CA LYS A 128 -47.63 -7.99 -4.62
C LYS A 128 -46.31 -7.97 -5.39
N TYR A 129 -45.94 -6.84 -6.00
CA TYR A 129 -44.76 -6.75 -6.87
C TYR A 129 -43.65 -5.87 -6.25
N PRO A 130 -42.89 -6.38 -5.26
CA PRO A 130 -41.81 -5.61 -4.64
C PRO A 130 -40.61 -5.35 -5.56
N GLU A 131 -40.57 -6.00 -6.74
CA GLU A 131 -39.61 -5.76 -7.83
C GLU A 131 -39.62 -4.31 -8.34
N ILE A 132 -40.68 -3.56 -8.09
CA ILE A 132 -40.82 -2.15 -8.46
C ILE A 132 -39.71 -1.27 -7.84
N ARG A 133 -39.12 -1.69 -6.71
CA ARG A 133 -38.01 -0.99 -6.03
C ARG A 133 -36.60 -1.33 -6.55
N LEU A 134 -36.46 -2.04 -7.67
CA LEU A 134 -35.16 -2.41 -8.22
C LEU A 134 -34.25 -1.21 -8.56
N ASN A 135 -34.82 -0.02 -8.78
CA ASN A 135 -34.05 1.20 -9.02
C ASN A 135 -33.11 1.58 -7.84
N LYS A 136 -33.40 1.13 -6.62
CA LYS A 136 -32.56 1.36 -5.43
C LYS A 136 -31.18 0.71 -5.56
N LEU A 137 -31.06 -0.35 -6.35
CA LEU A 137 -29.82 -1.11 -6.58
C LEU A 137 -28.76 -0.33 -7.37
N LEU A 138 -29.15 0.75 -8.04
CA LEU A 138 -28.22 1.64 -8.74
C LEU A 138 -27.18 2.28 -7.81
N ARG A 139 -27.39 2.20 -6.49
CA ARG A 139 -26.42 2.62 -5.46
C ARG A 139 -25.32 1.61 -5.16
N PHE A 140 -25.22 0.48 -5.86
CA PHE A 140 -24.16 -0.51 -5.65
C PHE A 140 -22.73 0.07 -5.65
N ASN A 141 -22.48 1.11 -6.45
CA ASN A 141 -21.19 1.82 -6.47
C ASN A 141 -20.76 2.35 -5.09
N ARG A 142 -21.71 2.72 -4.22
CA ARG A 142 -21.43 3.20 -2.86
C ARG A 142 -20.91 2.06 -1.97
N MET A 143 -21.43 0.86 -2.15
CA MET A 143 -20.96 -0.33 -1.45
C MET A 143 -19.51 -0.66 -1.84
N LEU A 144 -19.20 -0.60 -3.14
CA LEU A 144 -17.83 -0.78 -3.65
C LEU A 144 -16.86 0.27 -3.07
N GLU A 145 -17.26 1.55 -3.06
CA GLU A 145 -16.48 2.64 -2.46
C GLU A 145 -16.21 2.38 -0.97
N PHE A 146 -17.22 1.91 -0.23
CA PHE A 146 -17.08 1.55 1.17
C PHE A 146 -16.08 0.42 1.39
N PHE A 147 -16.17 -0.68 0.62
CA PHE A 147 -15.22 -1.79 0.76
C PHE A 147 -13.80 -1.37 0.44
N GLN A 148 -13.58 -0.62 -0.65
CA GLN A 148 -12.26 -0.12 -1.01
C GLN A 148 -11.66 0.77 0.09
N ARG A 149 -12.44 1.72 0.63
CA ARG A 149 -11.96 2.60 1.70
C ARG A 149 -11.68 1.84 2.99
N THR A 150 -12.54 0.90 3.36
CA THR A 150 -12.38 0.10 4.58
C THR A 150 -11.16 -0.81 4.48
N GLU A 151 -10.92 -1.39 3.29
CA GLU A 151 -9.74 -2.22 3.02
C GLU A 151 -8.43 -1.44 3.19
N THR A 152 -8.36 -0.19 2.69
CA THR A 152 -7.14 0.63 2.81
C THR A 152 -6.87 1.16 4.22
N ARG A 153 -7.90 1.24 5.08
CA ARG A 153 -7.80 1.83 6.42
C ARG A 153 -7.71 0.79 7.53
N THR A 154 -8.06 -0.46 7.27
CA THR A 154 -7.98 -1.51 8.27
C THR A 154 -6.54 -1.94 8.51
N ASN A 155 -6.25 -2.37 9.74
CA ASN A 155 -4.98 -3.03 10.08
C ASN A 155 -4.96 -4.50 9.60
N TYR A 156 -6.10 -5.04 9.18
CA TYR A 156 -6.26 -6.45 8.77
C TYR A 156 -6.88 -6.59 7.37
N PRO A 157 -6.19 -6.12 6.31
CA PRO A 157 -6.75 -6.09 4.94
C PRO A 157 -7.07 -7.49 4.41
N ASN A 158 -6.23 -8.49 4.69
CA ASN A 158 -6.46 -9.86 4.23
C ASN A 158 -7.71 -10.49 4.85
N ALA A 159 -7.98 -10.25 6.15
CA ALA A 159 -9.18 -10.77 6.80
C ALA A 159 -10.45 -10.13 6.22
N LEU A 160 -10.45 -8.81 5.96
CA LEU A 160 -11.56 -8.15 5.30
C LEU A 160 -11.78 -8.66 3.87
N ARG A 161 -10.72 -8.91 3.11
CA ARG A 161 -10.84 -9.48 1.75
C ARG A 161 -11.49 -10.87 1.78
N ILE A 162 -11.09 -11.76 2.70
CA ILE A 162 -11.74 -13.07 2.88
C ILE A 162 -13.22 -12.89 3.26
N SER A 163 -13.51 -12.01 4.23
CA SER A 163 -14.90 -11.77 4.66
C SER A 163 -15.78 -11.23 3.53
N ASN A 164 -15.28 -10.28 2.74
CA ASN A 164 -16.01 -9.72 1.60
C ASN A 164 -16.26 -10.81 0.55
N LEU A 165 -15.28 -11.67 0.30
CA LEU A 165 -15.44 -12.77 -0.64
C LEU A 165 -16.48 -13.79 -0.18
N VAL A 166 -16.47 -14.17 1.10
CA VAL A 166 -17.49 -15.05 1.68
C VAL A 166 -18.88 -14.42 1.57
N MET A 167 -18.99 -13.13 1.84
CA MET A 167 -20.24 -12.39 1.67
C MET A 167 -20.71 -12.38 0.20
N TYR A 168 -19.82 -12.16 -0.78
CA TYR A 168 -20.17 -12.26 -2.20
C TYR A 168 -20.67 -13.67 -2.58
N ILE A 169 -20.02 -14.74 -2.08
CA ILE A 169 -20.49 -16.13 -2.28
C ILE A 169 -21.92 -16.29 -1.75
N VAL A 170 -22.17 -15.86 -0.52
CA VAL A 170 -23.48 -16.00 0.13
C VAL A 170 -24.55 -15.22 -0.62
N ILE A 171 -24.23 -14.01 -1.12
CA ILE A 171 -25.15 -13.19 -1.92
C ILE A 171 -25.49 -13.89 -3.24
N ILE A 172 -24.50 -14.41 -3.97
CA ILE A 172 -24.72 -15.09 -5.25
C ILE A 172 -25.58 -16.35 -5.06
N ILE A 173 -25.25 -17.20 -4.07
CA ILE A 173 -26.06 -18.38 -3.73
C ILE A 173 -27.48 -17.97 -3.36
N HIS A 174 -27.60 -16.93 -2.55
CA HIS A 174 -28.91 -16.43 -2.15
C HIS A 174 -29.78 -16.02 -3.35
N TRP A 175 -29.21 -15.36 -4.34
CA TRP A 175 -29.99 -14.95 -5.50
C TRP A 175 -30.30 -16.07 -6.44
N ASN A 176 -29.35 -16.97 -6.69
CA ASN A 176 -29.64 -18.13 -7.51
C ASN A 176 -30.71 -19.02 -6.84
N ALA A 177 -30.73 -19.13 -5.51
CA ALA A 177 -31.83 -19.77 -4.78
C ALA A 177 -33.18 -19.09 -5.05
N CYS A 178 -33.22 -17.76 -5.10
CA CYS A 178 -34.45 -17.01 -5.38
C CYS A 178 -34.86 -17.13 -6.85
N LEU A 179 -33.91 -17.12 -7.78
CA LEU A 179 -34.16 -17.38 -9.19
C LEU A 179 -34.74 -18.78 -9.39
N TYR A 180 -34.18 -19.82 -8.76
CA TYR A 180 -34.73 -21.18 -8.78
C TYR A 180 -36.16 -21.25 -8.24
N TYR A 181 -36.43 -20.60 -7.11
CA TYR A 181 -37.77 -20.57 -6.52
C TYR A 181 -38.78 -19.84 -7.42
N SER A 182 -38.39 -18.69 -7.99
CA SER A 182 -39.20 -17.92 -8.94
C SER A 182 -39.46 -18.69 -10.24
N PHE A 183 -38.44 -19.38 -10.76
CA PHE A 183 -38.55 -20.24 -11.94
C PHE A 183 -39.48 -21.43 -11.69
N SER A 184 -39.36 -22.08 -10.52
CA SER A 184 -40.28 -23.14 -10.08
C SER A 184 -41.73 -22.65 -9.97
N LYS A 185 -41.93 -21.41 -9.49
CA LYS A 185 -43.25 -20.79 -9.44
C LYS A 185 -43.84 -20.54 -10.82
N ALA A 186 -43.01 -20.14 -11.78
CA ALA A 186 -43.43 -19.84 -13.15
C ALA A 186 -43.89 -21.09 -13.92
N ILE A 187 -43.25 -22.24 -13.69
CA ILE A 187 -43.68 -23.54 -14.24
C ILE A 187 -44.90 -24.07 -13.47
N GLY A 188 -44.87 -23.93 -12.15
CA GLY A 188 -45.89 -24.43 -11.24
C GLY A 188 -45.26 -25.36 -10.21
N PHE A 189 -45.55 -25.12 -8.92
CA PHE A 189 -44.97 -25.94 -7.87
C PHE A 189 -45.48 -27.39 -7.92
N GLY A 190 -44.56 -28.35 -7.73
CA GLY A 190 -44.86 -29.77 -7.78
C GLY A 190 -45.29 -30.31 -9.14
N ALA A 191 -45.13 -29.54 -10.23
CA ALA A 191 -45.43 -30.00 -11.59
C ALA A 191 -44.59 -31.23 -11.99
N ASP A 192 -43.34 -31.27 -11.53
CA ASP A 192 -42.40 -32.37 -11.73
C ASP A 192 -41.41 -32.48 -10.55
N ARG A 193 -40.38 -33.31 -10.73
CA ARG A 193 -39.35 -33.59 -9.72
C ARG A 193 -38.27 -32.51 -9.59
N PHE A 194 -38.12 -31.63 -10.57
CA PHE A 194 -37.09 -30.59 -10.61
C PHE A 194 -37.55 -29.32 -9.89
N VAL A 195 -38.79 -28.90 -10.15
CA VAL A 195 -39.36 -27.71 -9.52
C VAL A 195 -39.54 -27.89 -8.01
N TYR A 196 -39.66 -26.77 -7.30
CA TYR A 196 -39.95 -26.79 -5.87
C TYR A 196 -41.22 -27.64 -5.57
N PRO A 197 -41.19 -28.54 -4.57
CA PRO A 197 -42.33 -29.40 -4.22
C PRO A 197 -43.58 -28.59 -3.87
N ASP A 198 -44.76 -29.16 -4.12
CA ASP A 198 -46.03 -28.46 -3.87
C ASP A 198 -46.14 -27.95 -2.41
N PRO A 199 -46.23 -26.62 -2.18
CA PRO A 199 -46.41 -26.02 -0.87
C PRO A 199 -47.71 -26.43 -0.15
N ALA A 200 -48.68 -27.02 -0.86
CA ALA A 200 -49.89 -27.58 -0.25
C ALA A 200 -49.54 -28.72 0.74
N ASN A 201 -48.40 -29.39 0.55
CA ASN A 201 -47.88 -30.34 1.53
C ASN A 201 -47.34 -29.59 2.77
N PRO A 202 -47.82 -29.90 3.99
CA PRO A 202 -47.40 -29.20 5.21
C PRO A 202 -45.89 -29.22 5.49
N GLU A 203 -45.17 -30.21 4.94
CA GLU A 203 -43.72 -30.31 5.04
C GLU A 203 -43.01 -29.19 4.25
N PHE A 204 -43.55 -28.81 3.08
CA PHE A 204 -42.95 -27.86 2.14
C PHE A 204 -43.65 -26.48 2.15
N GLY A 205 -44.80 -26.35 2.81
CA GLY A 205 -45.53 -25.08 2.90
C GLY A 205 -44.85 -23.99 3.75
N ARG A 206 -43.97 -24.35 4.70
CA ARG A 206 -43.36 -23.37 5.63
C ARG A 206 -42.36 -22.45 4.92
N LEU A 207 -42.44 -21.14 5.19
CA LEU A 207 -41.52 -20.13 4.62
C LEU A 207 -40.04 -20.46 4.78
N ILE A 208 -39.62 -20.88 5.98
CA ILE A 208 -38.23 -21.26 6.27
C ILE A 208 -37.81 -22.47 5.41
N ARG A 209 -38.72 -23.43 5.18
CA ARG A 209 -38.44 -24.62 4.37
C ARG A 209 -38.29 -24.24 2.89
N LYS A 210 -39.17 -23.37 2.36
CA LYS A 210 -39.08 -22.84 0.99
C LYS A 210 -37.70 -22.24 0.75
N TYR A 211 -37.30 -21.31 1.62
CA TYR A 211 -36.00 -20.65 1.51
C TYR A 211 -34.82 -21.62 1.71
N ALA A 212 -34.85 -22.47 2.74
CA ALA A 212 -33.76 -23.38 3.05
C ALA A 212 -33.52 -24.42 1.95
N TYR A 213 -34.59 -24.97 1.37
CA TYR A 213 -34.48 -25.93 0.26
C TYR A 213 -33.93 -25.24 -1.00
N SER A 214 -34.42 -24.07 -1.35
CA SER A 214 -33.90 -23.31 -2.51
C SER A 214 -32.44 -22.90 -2.32
N MET A 215 -32.04 -22.52 -1.11
CA MET A 215 -30.63 -22.27 -0.75
C MET A 215 -29.77 -23.52 -0.89
N TYR A 216 -30.28 -24.67 -0.43
CA TYR A 216 -29.61 -25.96 -0.55
C TYR A 216 -29.41 -26.35 -2.02
N TRP A 217 -30.46 -26.27 -2.84
CA TRP A 217 -30.40 -26.52 -4.28
C TRP A 217 -29.36 -25.61 -4.95
N SER A 218 -29.43 -24.30 -4.69
CA SER A 218 -28.51 -23.34 -5.29
C SER A 218 -27.06 -23.55 -4.87
N THR A 219 -26.83 -23.91 -3.60
CA THR A 219 -25.49 -24.23 -3.11
C THR A 219 -24.92 -25.41 -3.88
N LEU A 220 -25.66 -26.52 -3.98
CA LEU A 220 -25.19 -27.73 -4.68
C LEU A 220 -24.90 -27.48 -6.17
N THR A 221 -25.73 -26.67 -6.84
CA THR A 221 -25.55 -26.32 -8.26
C THR A 221 -24.33 -25.43 -8.46
N LEU A 222 -24.20 -24.33 -7.70
CA LEU A 222 -23.11 -23.37 -7.86
C LEU A 222 -21.76 -23.89 -7.37
N THR A 223 -21.73 -24.79 -6.37
CA THR A 223 -20.50 -25.46 -5.95
C THR A 223 -20.19 -26.70 -6.78
N THR A 224 -20.94 -26.95 -7.86
CA THR A 224 -20.71 -28.05 -8.82
C THR A 224 -20.76 -29.46 -8.21
N ILE A 225 -21.43 -29.62 -7.06
CA ILE A 225 -21.64 -30.94 -6.43
C ILE A 225 -22.72 -31.71 -7.21
N GLY A 226 -23.78 -31.01 -7.65
CA GLY A 226 -24.72 -31.52 -8.65
C GLY A 226 -25.70 -32.61 -8.19
N GLU A 227 -25.82 -32.87 -6.88
CA GLU A 227 -26.79 -33.84 -6.30
C GLU A 227 -28.23 -33.28 -6.27
N THR A 228 -28.69 -32.67 -7.35
CA THR A 228 -30.04 -32.11 -7.48
C THR A 228 -30.92 -32.98 -8.37
N PRO A 229 -32.26 -32.98 -8.18
CA PRO A 229 -33.16 -33.69 -9.09
C PRO A 229 -32.92 -33.26 -10.54
N PRO A 230 -32.87 -34.21 -11.49
CA PRO A 230 -32.59 -33.87 -12.88
C PRO A 230 -33.78 -33.17 -13.54
N PRO A 231 -33.53 -32.18 -14.41
CA PRO A 231 -34.57 -31.49 -15.16
C PRO A 231 -35.39 -32.47 -16.02
N VAL A 232 -36.62 -32.09 -16.30
CA VAL A 232 -37.62 -32.85 -17.05
C VAL A 232 -38.00 -32.10 -18.32
N GLU A 233 -38.28 -30.79 -18.24
CA GLU A 233 -38.65 -29.96 -19.38
C GLU A 233 -37.44 -29.31 -20.08
N ASN A 234 -37.58 -29.02 -21.38
CA ASN A 234 -36.53 -28.34 -22.16
C ASN A 234 -36.14 -26.97 -21.56
N SER A 235 -37.11 -26.23 -21.03
CA SER A 235 -36.91 -24.95 -20.33
C SER A 235 -35.97 -25.10 -19.13
N GLU A 236 -36.15 -26.15 -18.35
CA GLU A 236 -35.33 -26.50 -17.19
C GLU A 236 -33.93 -26.93 -17.60
N TYR A 237 -33.79 -27.71 -18.67
CA TYR A 237 -32.47 -28.04 -19.24
C TYR A 237 -31.70 -26.77 -19.63
N PHE A 238 -32.33 -25.81 -20.29
CA PHE A 238 -31.67 -24.54 -20.63
C PHE A 238 -31.30 -23.72 -19.37
N PHE A 239 -32.18 -23.67 -18.38
CA PHE A 239 -31.92 -22.99 -17.11
C PHE A 239 -30.72 -23.61 -16.37
N VAL A 240 -30.74 -24.92 -16.17
CA VAL A 240 -29.69 -25.68 -15.47
C VAL A 240 -28.35 -25.60 -16.20
N VAL A 241 -28.31 -25.76 -17.53
CA VAL A 241 -27.06 -25.63 -18.30
C VAL A 241 -26.49 -24.22 -18.18
N THR A 242 -27.34 -23.19 -18.22
CA THR A 242 -26.89 -21.80 -18.06
C THR A 242 -26.37 -21.57 -16.64
N ASP A 243 -27.07 -22.07 -15.62
CA ASP A 243 -26.68 -21.91 -14.21
C ASP A 243 -25.37 -22.65 -13.91
N PHE A 244 -25.18 -23.86 -14.45
CA PHE A 244 -23.91 -24.59 -14.32
C PHE A 244 -22.75 -23.85 -15.00
N LEU A 245 -22.94 -23.32 -16.22
CA LEU A 245 -21.88 -22.56 -16.91
C LEU A 245 -21.48 -21.31 -16.12
N VAL A 246 -22.45 -20.56 -15.61
CA VAL A 246 -22.21 -19.37 -14.78
C VAL A 246 -21.58 -19.76 -13.44
N GLY A 247 -22.10 -20.80 -12.79
CA GLY A 247 -21.64 -21.31 -11.50
C GLY A 247 -20.19 -21.77 -11.55
N VAL A 248 -19.79 -22.56 -12.56
CA VAL A 248 -18.41 -23.00 -12.73
C VAL A 248 -17.45 -21.81 -12.89
N LEU A 249 -17.82 -20.80 -13.69
CA LEU A 249 -16.98 -19.61 -13.89
C LEU A 249 -16.83 -18.78 -12.60
N ILE A 250 -17.94 -18.57 -11.88
CA ILE A 250 -17.94 -17.85 -10.61
C ILE A 250 -17.12 -18.60 -9.56
N PHE A 251 -17.39 -19.91 -9.38
CA PHE A 251 -16.70 -20.72 -8.39
C PHE A 251 -15.19 -20.82 -8.67
N ALA A 252 -14.79 -21.01 -9.94
CA ALA A 252 -13.39 -21.02 -10.34
C ALA A 252 -12.69 -19.68 -10.03
N THR A 253 -13.35 -18.56 -10.30
CA THR A 253 -12.82 -17.21 -10.00
C THR A 253 -12.65 -17.01 -8.50
N ILE A 254 -13.63 -17.46 -7.70
CA ILE A 254 -13.61 -17.34 -6.24
C ILE A 254 -12.49 -18.18 -5.65
N VAL A 255 -12.39 -19.46 -6.01
CA VAL A 255 -11.33 -20.35 -5.54
C VAL A 255 -9.94 -19.83 -5.96
N GLY A 256 -9.80 -19.32 -7.18
CA GLY A 256 -8.57 -18.67 -7.64
C GLY A 256 -8.16 -17.46 -6.80
N ASN A 257 -9.13 -16.59 -6.46
CA ASN A 257 -8.91 -15.42 -5.62
C ASN A 257 -8.56 -15.80 -4.16
N VAL A 258 -9.23 -16.81 -3.57
CA VAL A 258 -8.85 -17.35 -2.26
C VAL A 258 -7.42 -17.87 -2.30
N GLY A 259 -7.08 -18.65 -3.32
CA GLY A 259 -5.73 -19.20 -3.49
C GLY A 259 -4.66 -18.11 -3.56
N SER A 260 -4.87 -17.09 -4.40
CA SER A 260 -3.98 -15.93 -4.51
C SER A 260 -3.84 -15.15 -3.19
N MET A 261 -4.92 -15.06 -2.42
CA MET A 261 -4.88 -14.37 -1.14
C MET A 261 -4.08 -15.14 -0.08
N ILE A 262 -4.23 -16.47 -0.04
CA ILE A 262 -3.47 -17.36 0.86
C ILE A 262 -1.97 -17.31 0.52
N THR A 263 -1.61 -17.32 -0.78
CA THR A 263 -0.21 -17.22 -1.19
C THR A 263 0.38 -15.86 -0.83
N ASN A 264 -0.35 -14.78 -1.04
CA ASN A 264 0.07 -13.42 -0.65
C ASN A 264 0.24 -13.27 0.87
N MET A 265 -0.67 -13.84 1.67
CA MET A 265 -0.57 -13.80 3.14
C MET A 265 0.69 -14.53 3.65
N ASN A 266 1.08 -15.63 2.99
CA ASN A 266 2.25 -16.41 3.35
C ASN A 266 3.53 -15.99 2.61
N ALA A 267 3.49 -14.93 1.79
CA ALA A 267 4.60 -14.55 0.90
C ALA A 267 5.91 -14.28 1.66
N ALA A 268 5.87 -13.59 2.80
CA ALA A 268 7.06 -13.32 3.59
C ALA A 268 7.75 -14.60 4.08
N ARG A 269 6.97 -15.57 4.55
CA ARG A 269 7.47 -16.88 4.99
C ARG A 269 7.99 -17.71 3.83
N ALA A 270 7.28 -17.72 2.70
CA ALA A 270 7.71 -18.40 1.49
C ALA A 270 9.05 -17.84 0.96
N ASN A 271 9.19 -16.51 0.92
CA ASN A 271 10.43 -15.85 0.51
C ASN A 271 11.61 -16.16 1.44
N PHE A 272 11.36 -16.19 2.76
CA PHE A 272 12.39 -16.54 3.72
C PHE A 272 12.82 -18.01 3.59
N GLN A 273 11.86 -18.92 3.44
CA GLN A 273 12.13 -20.34 3.24
C GLN A 273 12.92 -20.59 1.95
N ALA A 274 12.57 -19.90 0.86
CA ALA A 274 13.29 -19.99 -0.41
C ALA A 274 14.77 -19.59 -0.27
N ARG A 275 15.08 -18.56 0.55
CA ARG A 275 16.47 -18.16 0.85
C ARG A 275 17.22 -19.26 1.62
N ILE A 276 16.58 -19.86 2.62
CA ILE A 276 17.18 -20.97 3.39
C ILE A 276 17.46 -22.15 2.46
N ASP A 277 16.51 -22.51 1.60
CA ASP A 277 16.64 -23.65 0.71
C ASP A 277 17.77 -23.44 -0.31
N ALA A 278 17.93 -22.22 -0.83
CA ALA A 278 19.08 -21.87 -1.68
C ALA A 278 20.43 -22.04 -0.95
N ILE A 279 20.50 -21.65 0.33
CA ILE A 279 21.72 -21.79 1.14
C ILE A 279 22.01 -23.26 1.46
N LYS A 280 20.98 -24.06 1.77
CA LYS A 280 21.11 -25.52 1.95
C LYS A 280 21.64 -26.20 0.68
N GLN A 281 21.11 -25.81 -0.48
CA GLN A 281 21.60 -26.31 -1.78
C GLN A 281 23.08 -25.92 -2.00
N TYR A 282 23.45 -24.67 -1.70
CA TYR A 282 24.84 -24.22 -1.78
C TYR A 282 25.78 -25.02 -0.87
N MET A 283 25.41 -25.23 0.39
CA MET A 283 26.20 -26.01 1.36
C MET A 283 26.36 -27.47 0.93
N THR A 284 25.30 -28.06 0.39
CA THR A 284 25.33 -29.43 -0.15
C THR A 284 26.27 -29.52 -1.35
N PHE A 285 26.16 -28.58 -2.29
CA PHE A 285 27.02 -28.52 -3.48
C PHE A 285 28.51 -28.34 -3.13
N ARG A 286 28.79 -27.48 -2.15
CA ARG A 286 30.16 -27.22 -1.66
C ARG A 286 30.67 -28.23 -0.64
N LYS A 287 29.87 -29.25 -0.29
CA LYS A 287 30.21 -30.29 0.69
C LYS A 287 30.66 -29.72 2.04
N VAL A 288 29.92 -28.72 2.54
CA VAL A 288 30.15 -28.14 3.87
C VAL A 288 29.93 -29.19 4.96
N THR A 289 30.67 -29.10 6.07
CA THR A 289 30.53 -30.03 7.20
C THR A 289 29.13 -29.95 7.81
N LYS A 290 28.60 -31.09 8.26
CA LYS A 290 27.25 -31.17 8.86
C LYS A 290 27.11 -30.32 10.12
N GLU A 291 28.21 -30.12 10.84
CA GLU A 291 28.25 -29.25 12.00
C GLU A 291 28.03 -27.78 11.63
N LEU A 292 28.73 -27.29 10.60
CA LEU A 292 28.55 -25.91 10.12
C LEU A 292 27.16 -25.72 9.48
N GLU A 293 26.69 -26.70 8.71
CA GLU A 293 25.32 -26.70 8.16
C GLU A 293 24.26 -26.56 9.26
N LYS A 294 24.37 -27.34 10.33
CA LYS A 294 23.44 -27.27 11.48
C LYS A 294 23.51 -25.90 12.17
N ARG A 295 24.71 -25.33 12.32
CA ARG A 295 24.90 -23.99 12.92
C ARG A 295 24.25 -22.91 12.05
N VAL A 296 24.40 -22.97 10.73
CA VAL A 296 23.78 -22.02 9.78
C VAL A 296 22.25 -22.10 9.84
N ILE A 297 21.68 -23.31 9.81
CA ILE A 297 20.22 -23.50 9.91
C ILE A 297 19.69 -22.94 11.24
N LYS A 298 20.36 -23.26 12.37
CA LYS A 298 19.98 -22.75 13.69
C LYS A 298 20.00 -21.22 13.77
N TRP A 299 20.95 -20.57 13.10
CA TRP A 299 21.00 -19.11 13.00
C TRP A 299 19.81 -18.54 12.24
N PHE A 300 19.44 -19.14 11.10
CA PHE A 300 18.24 -18.73 10.37
C PHE A 300 16.95 -18.95 11.17
N ASP A 301 16.82 -20.07 11.88
CA ASP A 301 15.68 -20.33 12.76
C ASP A 301 15.59 -19.27 13.87
N PHE A 302 16.73 -18.87 14.44
CA PHE A 302 16.81 -17.78 15.41
C PHE A 302 16.38 -16.44 14.83
N LEU A 303 16.84 -16.09 13.63
CA LEU A 303 16.44 -14.85 12.95
C LEU A 303 14.93 -14.79 12.68
N TRP A 304 14.35 -15.91 12.24
CA TRP A 304 12.91 -16.00 11.97
C TRP A 304 12.07 -15.90 13.24
N THR A 305 12.42 -16.68 14.26
CA THR A 305 11.67 -16.75 15.52
C THR A 305 11.65 -15.40 16.23
N ASN A 306 12.75 -14.66 16.17
CA ASN A 306 12.84 -13.32 16.77
C ASN A 306 12.34 -12.19 15.86
N LYS A 307 11.73 -12.50 14.71
CA LYS A 307 11.25 -11.51 13.72
C LYS A 307 12.33 -10.54 13.21
N LYS A 308 13.62 -10.91 13.30
CA LYS A 308 14.77 -10.14 12.81
C LYS A 308 15.20 -10.54 11.40
N ALA A 309 14.36 -11.30 10.69
CA ALA A 309 14.62 -11.78 9.33
C ALA A 309 14.35 -10.73 8.23
N VAL A 310 13.70 -9.62 8.57
CA VAL A 310 13.37 -8.54 7.63
C VAL A 310 14.48 -7.50 7.68
N ASP A 311 15.05 -7.18 6.52
CA ASP A 311 16.02 -6.10 6.39
C ASP A 311 15.28 -4.75 6.50
N GLU A 312 15.58 -3.99 7.56
CA GLU A 312 14.97 -2.67 7.81
C GLU A 312 15.25 -1.70 6.65
N ARG A 313 16.41 -1.79 6.00
CA ARG A 313 16.76 -0.91 4.87
C ARG A 313 15.86 -1.14 3.67
N GLU A 314 15.54 -2.39 3.39
CA GLU A 314 14.64 -2.78 2.30
C GLU A 314 13.20 -2.31 2.52
N VAL A 315 12.77 -2.21 3.79
CA VAL A 315 11.44 -1.69 4.14
C VAL A 315 11.42 -0.16 4.04
N LEU A 316 12.46 0.50 4.54
CA LEU A 316 12.53 1.97 4.60
C LEU A 316 12.87 2.63 3.26
N LYS A 317 13.33 1.88 2.25
CA LYS A 317 13.71 2.43 0.93
C LYS A 317 12.57 3.10 0.16
N TYR A 318 11.32 2.76 0.47
CA TYR A 318 10.13 3.34 -0.18
C TYR A 318 9.67 4.65 0.46
N LEU A 319 10.28 5.05 1.58
CA LEU A 319 9.95 6.27 2.28
C LEU A 319 10.83 7.43 1.79
N PRO A 320 10.28 8.66 1.68
CA PRO A 320 11.07 9.86 1.52
C PRO A 320 12.11 10.01 2.65
N ASP A 321 13.26 10.61 2.34
CA ASP A 321 14.39 10.76 3.27
C ASP A 321 13.99 11.37 4.61
N LYS A 322 13.10 12.36 4.58
CA LYS A 322 12.57 13.01 5.79
C LYS A 322 11.83 12.02 6.70
N LEU A 323 10.93 11.19 6.15
CA LEU A 323 10.18 10.22 6.95
C LEU A 323 11.08 9.08 7.44
N ARG A 324 12.05 8.66 6.62
CA ARG A 324 13.05 7.68 7.02
C ARG A 324 13.87 8.19 8.22
N ALA A 325 14.29 9.46 8.18
CA ALA A 325 14.99 10.09 9.29
C ALA A 325 14.12 10.18 10.55
N GLU A 326 12.88 10.64 10.44
CA GLU A 326 11.96 10.73 11.58
C GLU A 326 11.74 9.36 12.26
N ILE A 327 11.57 8.28 11.47
CA ILE A 327 11.44 6.92 12.00
C ILE A 327 12.74 6.48 12.68
N ALA A 328 13.88 6.66 12.01
CA ALA A 328 15.17 6.26 12.57
C ALA A 328 15.44 6.94 13.92
N ILE A 329 15.18 8.26 14.00
CA ILE A 329 15.29 9.04 15.25
C ILE A 329 14.39 8.45 16.32
N ASN A 330 13.12 8.20 16.02
CA ASN A 330 12.18 7.67 17.00
C ASN A 330 12.53 6.25 17.49
N VAL A 331 13.21 5.44 16.66
CA VAL A 331 13.57 4.05 17.00
C VAL A 331 14.92 3.96 17.75
N HIS A 332 15.90 4.78 17.39
CA HIS A 332 17.29 4.61 17.85
C HIS A 332 17.78 5.71 18.79
N LEU A 333 17.13 6.88 18.85
CA LEU A 333 17.61 8.02 19.65
C LEU A 333 17.69 7.67 21.14
N ASP A 334 16.70 6.94 21.67
CA ASP A 334 16.69 6.53 23.08
C ASP A 334 17.81 5.52 23.41
N THR A 335 18.19 4.67 22.44
CA THR A 335 19.34 3.77 22.61
C THR A 335 20.63 4.59 22.65
N LEU A 336 20.80 5.53 21.72
CA LEU A 336 22.00 6.38 21.64
C LEU A 336 22.15 7.30 22.86
N LYS A 337 21.06 7.89 23.36
CA LYS A 337 21.09 8.72 24.58
C LYS A 337 21.53 7.96 25.84
N LYS A 338 21.28 6.64 25.89
CA LYS A 338 21.75 5.79 27.00
C LYS A 338 23.25 5.52 26.95
N VAL A 339 23.88 5.68 25.78
CA VAL A 339 25.30 5.47 25.61
C VAL A 339 26.05 6.65 26.23
N ARG A 340 26.80 6.38 27.30
CA ARG A 340 27.46 7.43 28.11
C ARG A 340 28.34 8.39 27.30
N ILE A 341 28.97 7.92 26.23
CA ILE A 341 29.85 8.76 25.39
C ILE A 341 29.09 9.78 24.54
N PHE A 342 27.81 9.50 24.27
CA PHE A 342 26.94 10.33 23.44
C PHE A 342 25.87 11.09 24.28
N ALA A 343 25.83 10.87 25.60
CA ALA A 343 24.85 11.49 26.48
C ALA A 343 24.99 13.02 26.54
N ASP A 344 26.23 13.53 26.48
CA ASP A 344 26.56 14.96 26.53
C ASP A 344 26.76 15.59 25.13
N CYS A 345 26.46 14.83 24.06
CA CYS A 345 26.58 15.33 22.69
C CYS A 345 25.34 16.14 22.27
N GLU A 346 25.54 17.07 21.33
CA GLU A 346 24.44 17.83 20.74
C GLU A 346 23.45 16.90 20.01
N ALA A 347 22.16 17.24 20.06
CA ALA A 347 21.11 16.48 19.41
C ALA A 347 21.30 16.34 17.89
N GLY A 348 21.91 17.33 17.23
CA GLY A 348 22.23 17.28 15.80
C GLY A 348 23.13 16.09 15.44
N LEU A 349 24.21 15.89 16.20
CA LEU A 349 25.11 14.74 16.04
C LEU A 349 24.37 13.42 16.26
N LEU A 350 23.54 13.33 17.30
CA LEU A 350 22.78 12.12 17.57
C LEU A 350 21.87 11.73 16.40
N VAL A 351 21.20 12.71 15.79
CA VAL A 351 20.33 12.49 14.62
C VAL A 351 21.15 11.99 13.43
N GLU A 352 22.32 12.56 13.17
CA GLU A 352 23.19 12.12 12.08
C GLU A 352 23.71 10.69 12.30
N LEU A 353 24.15 10.38 13.53
CA LEU A 353 24.61 9.04 13.90
C LEU A 353 23.51 7.99 13.77
N VAL A 354 22.27 8.32 14.19
CA VAL A 354 21.11 7.44 14.04
C VAL A 354 20.91 6.99 12.58
N LEU A 355 21.11 7.89 11.62
CA LEU A 355 20.93 7.60 10.20
C LEU A 355 21.98 6.63 9.64
N LYS A 356 23.17 6.58 10.26
CA LYS A 356 24.29 5.74 9.83
C LYS A 356 24.36 4.39 10.58
N LEU A 357 23.57 4.21 11.65
CA LEU A 357 23.52 2.95 12.40
C LEU A 357 23.03 1.77 11.54
N GLN A 358 23.67 0.61 11.74
CA GLN A 358 23.31 -0.63 11.07
C GLN A 358 22.97 -1.72 12.10
N PRO A 359 21.76 -2.31 12.07
CA PRO A 359 21.42 -3.39 12.97
C PRO A 359 22.19 -4.66 12.61
N GLN A 360 22.88 -5.26 13.59
CA GLN A 360 23.54 -6.56 13.45
C GLN A 360 23.08 -7.52 14.56
N VAL A 361 23.04 -8.82 14.25
CA VAL A 361 22.54 -9.88 15.14
C VAL A 361 23.56 -11.02 15.19
N TYR A 362 23.99 -11.36 16.40
CA TYR A 362 24.94 -12.44 16.68
C TYR A 362 24.27 -13.57 17.47
N SER A 363 24.71 -14.81 17.26
CA SER A 363 24.24 -15.96 18.04
C SER A 363 24.98 -16.07 19.37
N PRO A 364 24.39 -16.70 20.39
CA PRO A 364 25.12 -17.06 21.59
C PRO A 364 26.37 -17.90 21.27
N GLY A 365 27.53 -17.47 21.76
CA GLY A 365 28.83 -18.10 21.52
C GLY A 365 29.57 -17.62 20.26
N ASP A 366 28.97 -16.73 19.47
CA ASP A 366 29.69 -16.07 18.38
C ASP A 366 30.67 -15.03 18.94
N TYR A 367 31.89 -15.01 18.39
CA TYR A 367 32.87 -13.96 18.66
C TYR A 367 32.61 -12.80 17.72
N ILE A 368 32.34 -11.61 18.28
CA ILE A 368 32.11 -10.39 17.47
C ILE A 368 33.44 -9.85 16.92
N CYS A 369 34.45 -9.78 17.77
CA CYS A 369 35.81 -9.39 17.40
C CYS A 369 36.81 -10.25 18.18
N LYS A 370 37.95 -10.60 17.56
CA LYS A 370 39.05 -11.29 18.23
C LYS A 370 40.25 -10.38 18.39
N LYS A 371 41.09 -10.69 19.38
CA LYS A 371 42.35 -10.00 19.60
C LYS A 371 43.24 -10.15 18.36
N GLY A 372 43.69 -9.02 17.82
CA GLY A 372 44.51 -8.96 16.62
C GLY A 372 43.74 -8.73 15.31
N ASP A 373 42.40 -8.79 15.34
CA ASP A 373 41.57 -8.38 14.21
C ASP A 373 41.64 -6.86 13.99
N ILE A 374 41.48 -6.44 12.74
CA ILE A 374 41.42 -5.03 12.38
C ILE A 374 40.04 -4.49 12.74
N GLY A 375 39.96 -3.63 13.77
CA GLY A 375 38.72 -2.96 14.15
C GLY A 375 38.35 -1.85 13.16
N ARG A 376 37.18 -1.95 12.52
CA ARG A 376 36.65 -0.95 11.58
C ARG A 376 35.29 -0.36 12.00
N GLU A 377 34.71 -0.92 13.05
CA GLU A 377 33.32 -0.68 13.44
C GLU A 377 33.25 -0.45 14.94
N MET A 378 32.32 0.41 15.35
CA MET A 378 31.94 0.61 16.74
C MET A 378 30.60 -0.09 16.92
N TYR A 379 30.48 -0.84 18.00
CA TYR A 379 29.26 -1.57 18.31
C TYR A 379 28.57 -0.96 19.53
N ILE A 380 27.26 -0.79 19.42
CA ILE A 380 26.39 -0.36 20.52
C ILE A 380 25.46 -1.53 20.86
N ILE A 381 25.40 -1.90 22.13
CA ILE A 381 24.57 -3.00 22.61
C ILE A 381 23.16 -2.45 22.84
N LYS A 382 22.24 -2.76 21.91
CA LYS A 382 20.81 -2.43 22.07
C LYS A 382 20.10 -3.42 23.00
N GLU A 383 20.31 -4.72 22.75
CA GLU A 383 19.68 -5.83 23.45
C GLU A 383 20.67 -6.99 23.56
N GLY A 384 20.95 -7.45 24.78
CA GLY A 384 21.73 -8.64 25.05
C GLY A 384 22.89 -8.41 26.01
N LYS A 385 23.72 -9.44 26.17
CA LYS A 385 24.92 -9.38 27.02
C LYS A 385 26.11 -9.94 26.26
N LEU A 386 27.21 -9.23 26.33
CA LEU A 386 28.48 -9.63 25.75
C LEU A 386 29.50 -9.85 26.85
N ALA A 387 30.23 -10.95 26.81
CA ALA A 387 31.32 -11.22 27.72
C ALA A 387 32.65 -10.96 27.01
N VAL A 388 33.49 -10.11 27.59
CA VAL A 388 34.88 -9.93 27.17
C VAL A 388 35.67 -11.07 27.78
N VAL A 389 36.16 -11.99 26.94
CA VAL A 389 36.90 -13.19 27.37
C VAL A 389 38.40 -13.05 27.09
N ALA A 390 39.21 -13.74 27.88
CA ALA A 390 40.64 -13.90 27.62
C ALA A 390 40.89 -14.79 26.40
N ASP A 391 42.16 -14.83 25.96
CA ASP A 391 42.60 -15.61 24.80
C ASP A 391 42.28 -17.12 24.95
N ASP A 392 42.07 -17.60 26.17
CA ASP A 392 41.67 -18.97 26.49
C ASP A 392 40.16 -19.27 26.29
N GLY A 393 39.33 -18.23 26.10
CA GLY A 393 37.88 -18.34 25.98
C GLY A 393 37.15 -18.72 27.27
N ILE A 394 37.85 -18.87 28.40
CA ILE A 394 37.30 -19.34 29.68
C ILE A 394 37.18 -18.17 30.66
N LYS A 395 38.23 -17.36 30.80
CA LYS A 395 38.24 -16.27 31.77
C LYS A 395 37.44 -15.07 31.24
N GLN A 396 36.38 -14.69 31.95
CA GLN A 396 35.59 -13.50 31.63
C GLN A 396 36.11 -12.29 32.42
N PHE A 397 36.44 -11.20 31.73
CA PHE A 397 36.91 -9.96 32.34
C PHE A 397 35.75 -9.04 32.72
N VAL A 398 34.82 -8.84 31.79
CA VAL A 398 33.69 -7.92 31.95
C VAL A 398 32.50 -8.42 31.14
N VAL A 399 31.29 -8.16 31.67
CA VAL A 399 30.05 -8.37 30.94
C VAL A 399 29.46 -7.01 30.60
N LEU A 400 29.32 -6.73 29.31
CA LEU A 400 28.67 -5.55 28.76
C LEU A 400 27.19 -5.85 28.54
N SER A 401 26.32 -4.95 28.97
CA SER A 401 24.87 -5.04 28.82
C SER A 401 24.32 -3.92 27.95
N ASP A 402 23.00 -3.90 27.77
CA ASP A 402 22.26 -2.84 27.06
C ASP A 402 22.74 -1.43 27.44
N GLY A 403 22.99 -0.59 26.43
CA GLY A 403 23.50 0.78 26.57
C GLY A 403 25.03 0.88 26.65
N SER A 404 25.75 -0.24 26.82
CA SER A 404 27.21 -0.28 26.67
C SER A 404 27.62 -0.32 25.20
N TYR A 405 28.86 0.06 24.94
CA TYR A 405 29.47 0.08 23.61
C TYR A 405 30.91 -0.45 23.68
N PHE A 406 31.46 -0.82 22.53
CA PHE A 406 32.87 -1.22 22.40
C PHE A 406 33.37 -0.99 20.95
N GLY A 407 34.69 -0.99 20.78
CA GLY A 407 35.34 -0.77 19.47
C GLY A 407 35.64 0.70 19.16
N GLU A 408 35.39 1.60 20.10
CA GLU A 408 35.60 3.05 19.99
C GLU A 408 37.08 3.42 19.75
N ILE A 409 38.00 2.68 20.38
CA ILE A 409 39.45 2.94 20.31
C ILE A 409 40.00 2.65 18.92
N SER A 410 39.42 1.68 18.21
CA SER A 410 39.86 1.30 16.86
C SER A 410 39.47 2.33 15.80
N ILE A 411 38.39 3.10 16.04
CA ILE A 411 37.91 4.13 15.12
C ILE A 411 38.55 5.49 15.39
N LEU A 412 38.87 5.81 16.63
CA LEU A 412 39.58 7.04 16.97
C LEU A 412 41.07 6.83 16.68
N ALA A 413 41.62 7.53 15.68
CA ALA A 413 43.05 7.47 15.32
C ALA A 413 43.92 8.18 16.40
N ILE A 414 43.95 7.64 17.62
CA ILE A 414 44.66 8.28 18.73
C ILE A 414 46.16 8.09 18.53
N LYS A 415 46.85 9.21 18.28
CA LYS A 415 48.30 9.30 18.13
C LYS A 415 48.99 8.73 19.38
N GLY A 416 49.96 7.83 19.17
CA GLY A 416 50.66 7.12 20.27
C GLY A 416 49.96 5.84 20.77
N SER A 417 48.85 5.40 20.17
CA SER A 417 48.22 4.13 20.55
C SER A 417 49.11 2.91 20.18
N LYS A 418 49.55 2.17 21.21
CA LYS A 418 50.30 0.90 21.09
C LYS A 418 49.39 -0.29 20.77
N ALA A 419 48.07 -0.10 20.79
CA ALA A 419 47.07 -1.12 20.48
C ALA A 419 47.07 -1.54 18.99
N GLY A 420 47.93 -0.93 18.16
CA GLY A 420 48.14 -1.30 16.77
C GLY A 420 47.26 -0.48 15.83
N ASN A 421 47.87 0.50 15.17
CA ASN A 421 47.23 1.30 14.13
C ASN A 421 47.14 0.50 12.82
N ARG A 422 46.40 -0.62 12.80
CA ARG A 422 46.25 -1.47 11.61
C ARG A 422 44.97 -1.12 10.85
N ARG A 423 44.87 0.11 10.34
CA ARG A 423 43.85 0.42 9.32
C ARG A 423 44.36 -0.09 7.96
N THR A 424 43.90 -1.27 7.54
CA THR A 424 43.90 -1.57 6.11
C THR A 424 42.64 -0.93 5.54
N ALA A 425 42.82 0.12 4.73
CA ALA A 425 41.75 0.86 4.06
C ALA A 425 40.68 -0.08 3.51
N THR A 426 39.48 -0.04 4.08
CA THR A 426 38.27 -0.53 3.41
C THR A 426 37.12 0.25 4.03
N SER A 427 36.61 1.14 3.20
CA SER A 427 35.66 2.21 3.44
C SER A 427 34.29 1.69 3.86
N GLY A 428 33.65 2.39 4.81
CA GLY A 428 32.31 2.06 5.29
C GLY A 428 32.01 2.73 6.63
N ALA A 429 31.95 1.97 7.72
CA ALA A 429 31.45 2.45 9.00
C ALA A 429 32.38 3.39 9.80
N SER A 430 33.71 3.24 9.67
CA SER A 430 34.67 4.15 10.31
C SER A 430 34.64 5.55 9.70
N ASP A 431 34.42 5.62 8.38
CA ASP A 431 34.32 6.87 7.64
C ASP A 431 33.02 7.60 8.01
N ASP A 432 31.91 6.86 8.15
CA ASP A 432 30.59 7.38 8.55
C ASP A 432 30.61 8.14 9.88
N LEU A 433 31.25 7.58 10.92
CA LEU A 433 31.39 8.22 12.23
C LEU A 433 32.37 9.39 12.16
N MET A 434 33.51 9.23 11.48
CA MET A 434 34.50 10.30 11.37
C MET A 434 33.99 11.48 10.56
N GLU A 435 33.20 11.26 9.52
CA GLU A 435 32.50 12.29 8.74
C GLU A 435 31.53 13.07 9.64
N ALA A 436 30.68 12.38 10.41
CA ALA A 436 29.79 13.04 11.37
C ALA A 436 30.60 13.86 12.40
N LEU A 437 31.67 13.28 12.95
CA LEU A 437 32.54 13.97 13.91
C LEU A 437 33.36 15.12 13.32
N THR A 438 33.47 15.25 12.00
CA THR A 438 34.09 16.44 11.39
C THR A 438 33.20 17.67 11.48
N GLU A 439 31.87 17.49 11.46
CA GLU A 439 30.91 18.57 11.62
C GLU A 439 30.75 18.99 13.10
N TYR A 440 31.04 18.08 14.05
CA TYR A 440 30.93 18.30 15.50
C TYR A 440 32.29 18.16 16.22
N PRO A 441 33.17 19.18 16.13
CA PRO A 441 34.54 19.10 16.65
C PRO A 441 34.63 18.94 18.17
N ASP A 442 33.69 19.52 18.92
CA ASP A 442 33.65 19.40 20.38
C ASP A 442 33.34 17.97 20.83
N ALA A 443 32.40 17.31 20.16
CA ALA A 443 32.09 15.90 20.40
C ALA A 443 33.28 15.00 20.04
N LYS A 444 33.96 15.30 18.92
CA LYS A 444 35.19 14.60 18.53
C LYS A 444 36.28 14.71 19.61
N ALA A 445 36.50 15.91 20.15
CA ALA A 445 37.48 16.12 21.21
C ALA A 445 37.13 15.32 22.47
N LEU A 446 35.85 15.30 22.87
CA LEU A 446 35.37 14.51 24.01
C LEU A 446 35.61 13.00 23.82
N LEU A 447 35.30 12.49 22.62
CA LEU A 447 35.54 11.09 22.23
C LEU A 447 37.02 10.75 22.26
N GLU A 448 37.88 11.58 21.69
CA GLU A 448 39.34 11.40 21.71
C GLU A 448 39.92 11.45 23.14
N GLU A 449 39.45 12.37 23.98
CA GLU A 449 39.87 12.45 25.38
C GLU A 449 39.49 11.20 26.16
N LYS A 450 38.25 10.73 26.02
CA LYS A 450 37.79 9.47 26.63
C LYS A 450 38.61 8.29 26.14
N GLY A 451 38.86 8.20 24.84
CA GLY A 451 39.72 7.17 24.27
C GLY A 451 41.15 7.20 24.81
N ARG A 452 41.73 8.40 25.00
CA ARG A 452 43.04 8.57 25.64
C ARG A 452 43.05 8.11 27.10
N GLN A 453 42.02 8.45 27.88
CA GLN A 453 41.89 8.02 29.28
C GLN A 453 41.86 6.49 29.39
N ILE A 454 41.15 5.81 28.47
CA ILE A 454 41.10 4.35 28.44
C ILE A 454 42.47 3.76 28.07
N LEU A 455 43.10 4.27 27.01
CA LEU A 455 44.44 3.83 26.59
C LEU A 455 45.52 4.05 27.65
N MET A 456 45.45 5.16 28.40
CA MET A 456 46.35 5.44 29.53
C MET A 456 46.13 4.43 30.67
N LYS A 457 44.88 4.13 31.01
CA LYS A 457 44.54 3.16 32.06
C LYS A 457 45.08 1.76 31.75
N ASP A 458 45.06 1.38 30.47
CA ASP A 458 45.50 0.06 30.01
C ASP A 458 47.00 0.02 29.67
N GLY A 459 47.75 1.11 29.87
CA GLY A 459 49.19 1.20 29.57
C GLY A 459 49.52 1.11 28.07
N LEU A 460 48.52 1.32 27.21
CA LEU A 460 48.60 1.19 25.75
C LEU A 460 48.79 2.54 25.04
N LEU A 461 49.03 3.63 25.77
CA LEU A 461 49.35 4.93 25.20
C LEU A 461 50.84 5.24 25.36
N ASP A 462 51.50 5.58 24.25
CA ASP A 462 52.82 6.19 24.27
C ASP A 462 52.70 7.68 24.57
N LEU A 463 53.06 8.06 25.80
CA LEU A 463 52.94 9.42 26.30
C LEU A 463 53.85 10.41 25.56
N GLU A 464 54.99 9.96 25.03
CA GLU A 464 55.92 10.83 24.29
C GLU A 464 55.35 11.17 22.91
N VAL A 465 54.77 10.19 22.23
CA VAL A 465 54.15 10.36 20.91
C VAL A 465 52.80 11.06 21.00
N ALA A 466 52.05 10.86 22.10
CA ALA A 466 50.79 11.56 22.36
C ALA A 466 50.98 13.03 22.76
N ALA A 467 52.13 13.37 23.36
CA ALA A 467 52.49 14.75 23.73
C ALA A 467 53.05 15.56 22.54
N GLN A 468 53.52 14.90 21.49
CA GLN A 468 53.78 15.57 20.20
C GLN A 468 52.43 16.03 19.64
N GLY A 469 52.25 17.35 19.52
CA GLY A 469 51.05 17.99 18.96
C GLY A 469 50.67 17.49 17.55
N PRO A 470 49.61 18.06 16.93
CA PRO A 470 49.19 17.67 15.58
C PRO A 470 50.39 17.70 14.61
N ASP A 471 50.50 16.67 13.77
CA ASP A 471 51.62 16.54 12.84
C ASP A 471 51.66 17.78 11.92
N PRO A 472 52.79 18.51 11.79
CA PRO A 472 52.85 19.71 10.97
C PRO A 472 52.34 19.49 9.54
N LYS A 473 52.57 18.28 8.99
CA LYS A 473 52.03 17.88 7.68
C LYS A 473 50.50 17.74 7.65
N GLU A 474 49.87 17.21 8.69
CA GLU A 474 48.39 17.15 8.77
C GLU A 474 47.77 18.54 8.89
N MET A 475 48.46 19.47 9.57
CA MET A 475 48.05 20.87 9.64
C MET A 475 48.14 21.56 8.29
N GLU A 476 49.25 21.38 7.56
CA GLU A 476 49.39 21.88 6.19
C GLU A 476 48.30 21.32 5.27
N GLU A 477 48.04 20.01 5.31
CA GLU A 477 47.03 19.37 4.47
C GLU A 477 45.60 19.83 4.80
N LYS A 478 45.30 20.09 6.09
CA LYS A 478 44.03 20.69 6.51
C LYS A 478 43.87 22.13 6.03
N VAL A 479 44.93 22.93 6.15
CA VAL A 479 44.94 24.31 5.65
C VAL A 479 44.71 24.29 4.14
N GLU A 480 45.40 23.42 3.42
CA GLU A 480 45.24 23.27 1.97
C GLU A 480 43.80 22.92 1.59
N ARG A 481 43.19 21.91 2.23
CA ARG A 481 41.77 21.55 2.03
C ARG A 481 40.80 22.67 2.38
N MET A 482 41.07 23.44 3.44
CA MET A 482 40.27 24.61 3.81
C MET A 482 40.34 25.67 2.73
N THR A 483 41.53 25.98 2.20
CA THR A 483 41.68 26.90 1.06
C THR A 483 40.93 26.41 -0.17
N THR A 484 41.03 25.13 -0.53
CA THR A 484 40.31 24.60 -1.70
C THR A 484 38.79 24.67 -1.51
N SER A 485 38.31 24.41 -0.30
CA SER A 485 36.88 24.50 0.04
C SER A 485 36.39 25.95 0.02
N LEU A 486 37.21 26.88 0.50
CA LEU A 486 36.93 28.32 0.46
C LEU A 486 36.83 28.83 -0.98
N ASP A 487 37.75 28.42 -1.85
CA ASP A 487 37.72 28.78 -3.28
C ASP A 487 36.48 28.22 -3.99
N ALA A 488 36.10 26.98 -3.68
CA ALA A 488 34.88 26.37 -4.19
C ALA A 488 33.62 27.11 -3.72
N LEU A 489 33.57 27.51 -2.45
CA LEU A 489 32.49 28.31 -1.87
C LEU A 489 32.41 29.70 -2.50
N GLN A 490 33.55 30.39 -2.68
CA GLN A 490 33.61 31.68 -3.36
C GLN A 490 33.11 31.57 -4.80
N THR A 491 33.50 30.51 -5.52
CA THR A 491 33.02 30.26 -6.89
C THR A 491 31.52 30.04 -6.93
N ARG A 492 30.98 29.23 -6.01
CA ARG A 492 29.52 29.01 -5.89
C ARG A 492 28.78 30.30 -5.52
N TYR A 493 29.34 31.10 -4.62
CA TYR A 493 28.77 32.36 -4.20
C TYR A 493 28.73 33.39 -5.34
N ALA A 494 29.84 33.51 -6.10
CA ALA A 494 29.89 34.35 -7.29
C ALA A 494 28.86 33.94 -8.35
N ARG A 495 28.67 32.63 -8.56
CA ARG A 495 27.65 32.11 -9.47
C ARG A 495 26.22 32.42 -8.98
N LEU A 496 25.97 32.26 -7.68
CA LEU A 496 24.69 32.58 -7.05
C LEU A 496 24.37 34.08 -7.15
N LEU A 497 25.35 34.94 -6.95
CA LEU A 497 25.21 36.39 -7.15
C LEU A 497 24.86 36.71 -8.60
N ALA A 498 25.57 36.12 -9.57
CA ALA A 498 25.28 36.32 -10.99
C ALA A 498 23.87 35.83 -11.38
N GLU A 499 23.43 34.68 -10.86
CA GLU A 499 22.07 34.17 -11.07
C GLU A 499 21.02 35.07 -10.42
N HIS A 500 21.28 35.58 -9.22
CA HIS A 500 20.40 36.51 -8.53
C HIS A 500 20.25 37.84 -9.29
N GLU A 501 21.36 38.41 -9.78
CA GLU A 501 21.35 39.62 -10.61
C GLU A 501 20.59 39.39 -11.93
N ALA A 502 20.82 38.25 -12.58
CA ALA A 502 20.10 37.87 -13.80
C ALA A 502 18.59 37.71 -13.55
N MET A 503 18.20 37.11 -12.42
CA MET A 503 16.80 37.02 -11.99
C MET A 503 16.20 38.40 -11.71
N GLN A 504 16.90 39.26 -10.98
CA GLN A 504 16.45 40.63 -10.72
C GLN A 504 16.24 41.41 -12.01
N SER A 505 17.17 41.31 -12.95
CA SER A 505 17.07 41.96 -14.26
C SER A 505 15.86 41.46 -15.06
N LYS A 506 15.65 40.13 -15.12
CA LYS A 506 14.46 39.54 -15.75
C LYS A 506 13.16 39.98 -15.07
N LEU A 507 13.15 40.09 -13.75
CA LEU A 507 11.99 40.55 -12.98
C LEU A 507 11.68 42.01 -13.28
N LYS A 508 12.68 42.90 -13.27
CA LYS A 508 12.53 44.31 -13.66
C LYS A 508 12.01 44.46 -15.09
N HIS A 509 12.54 43.70 -16.05
CA HIS A 509 12.02 43.69 -17.42
C HIS A 509 10.56 43.23 -17.50
N ARG A 510 10.17 42.23 -16.72
CA ARG A 510 8.76 41.77 -16.66
C ARG A 510 7.84 42.83 -16.05
N VAL A 511 8.26 43.49 -14.97
CA VAL A 511 7.51 44.58 -14.34
C VAL A 511 7.33 45.73 -15.32
N HIS A 512 8.42 46.19 -15.95
CA HIS A 512 8.36 47.27 -16.94
C HIS A 512 7.45 46.94 -18.13
N ARG A 513 7.46 45.69 -18.60
CA ARG A 513 6.55 45.24 -19.67
C ARG A 513 5.08 45.18 -19.23
N LEU A 514 4.82 44.93 -17.95
CA LEU A 514 3.46 44.96 -17.40
C LEU A 514 2.98 46.39 -17.21
N GLU A 515 3.86 47.28 -16.71
CA GLU A 515 3.59 48.72 -16.60
C GLU A 515 3.30 49.34 -17.97
N SER A 516 4.10 49.05 -19.00
CA SER A 516 3.86 49.58 -20.34
C SER A 516 2.55 49.09 -20.94
N LYS A 517 2.19 47.83 -20.69
CA LYS A 517 0.87 47.28 -21.07
C LYS A 517 -0.27 47.97 -20.34
N LEU A 518 -0.13 48.21 -19.04
CA LEU A 518 -1.12 48.91 -18.23
C LEU A 518 -1.37 50.33 -18.77
N VAL A 519 -0.29 51.09 -19.04
CA VAL A 519 -0.37 52.44 -19.60
C VAL A 519 -1.01 52.46 -20.99
N THR A 520 -0.70 51.49 -21.85
CA THR A 520 -1.40 51.38 -23.14
C THR A 520 -2.88 51.04 -22.98
N THR A 521 -3.24 50.19 -22.01
CA THR A 521 -4.64 49.86 -21.73
C THR A 521 -5.40 51.08 -21.18
N GLU A 522 -4.80 51.85 -20.28
CA GLU A 522 -5.38 53.09 -19.75
C GLU A 522 -5.60 54.14 -20.86
N ARG A 523 -4.63 54.31 -21.77
CA ARG A 523 -4.80 55.19 -22.94
C ARG A 523 -5.90 54.73 -23.90
N THR A 524 -6.00 53.43 -24.17
CA THR A 524 -7.09 52.91 -25.01
C THR A 524 -8.46 53.10 -24.36
N THR A 525 -8.56 53.02 -23.03
CA THR A 525 -9.82 53.28 -22.32
C THR A 525 -10.19 54.76 -22.27
N GLU A 526 -9.21 55.68 -22.25
CA GLU A 526 -9.46 57.13 -22.33
C GLU A 526 -9.89 57.56 -23.75
N GLU A 527 -9.30 56.97 -24.80
CA GLU A 527 -9.70 57.24 -26.20
C GLU A 527 -11.09 56.67 -26.53
N GLU A 528 -11.46 55.52 -25.98
CA GLU A 528 -12.83 54.98 -26.12
C GLU A 528 -13.87 55.77 -25.29
N GLY A 529 -13.46 56.37 -24.17
CA GLY A 529 -14.33 57.24 -23.35
C GLY A 529 -14.60 58.62 -23.96
N ALA A 530 -13.62 59.21 -24.66
CA ALA A 530 -13.76 60.52 -25.30
C ALA A 530 -14.60 60.51 -26.59
N GLY A 531 -14.93 59.32 -27.13
CA GLY A 531 -15.78 59.15 -28.31
C GLY A 531 -17.29 59.11 -28.04
N THR A 532 -17.75 59.31 -26.79
CA THR A 532 -19.17 59.24 -26.39
C THR A 532 -19.66 60.44 -25.58
N ALA A 533 -19.12 61.63 -25.83
CA ALA A 533 -19.66 62.90 -25.33
C ALA A 533 -20.16 63.79 -26.47
#